data_AF-A0A6L6VMG7-F1
#
_entry.id   AF-A0A6L6VMG7-F1
#
_cell.length_a   1.000
_cell.length_b   1.000
_cell.length_c   1.000
_cell.angle_alpha   90.00
_cell.angle_beta   90.00
_cell.angle_gamma   90.00
#
_symmetry.space_group_name_H-M   'P 1'
#
loop_
_entity.id
_entity.type
_entity.pdbx_description
1 polymer ?
#
loop_
_entity_poly.entity_id
_entity_poly.type
_entity_poly.pdbx_seq_one_letter_code
_entity_poly.pdbx_strand_id
1 'polypeptide(L)'
;MENSSSKWPNLSGARHLKTFGFAPVSWLQDKTVALQVLAVIGIWQNFGFTMVLFLAGLAGIPRDLYEAAELDGAPNALARFQLITWPSLKPITAFVLITSTIRSVSGGSARLRFSRR
;
A
#
# COMPACT_ATOMS: atom_id res chain seq x y z
N MET A 1 -13.21 -17.96 -45.17
CA MET A 1 -13.70 -17.42 -43.88
C MET A 1 -13.25 -18.40 -42.79
N GLU A 2 -12.08 -18.15 -42.21
CA GLU A 2 -11.43 -19.05 -41.26
C GLU A 2 -12.13 -18.98 -39.90
N ASN A 3 -12.63 -20.13 -39.42
CA ASN A 3 -13.22 -20.28 -38.10
C ASN A 3 -12.13 -20.21 -37.02
N SER A 4 -12.02 -19.10 -36.30
CA SER A 4 -10.99 -18.87 -35.27
C SER A 4 -11.15 -19.69 -33.99
N SER A 5 -12.18 -20.53 -33.88
CA SER A 5 -12.45 -21.35 -32.68
C SER A 5 -11.55 -22.59 -32.52
N SER A 6 -10.76 -22.96 -33.54
CA SER A 6 -9.83 -24.11 -33.48
C SER A 6 -8.44 -23.79 -32.93
N LYS A 7 -8.11 -22.50 -32.69
CA LYS A 7 -6.76 -22.06 -32.27
C LYS A 7 -6.49 -22.14 -30.76
N TRP A 8 -7.48 -22.49 -29.95
CA TRP A 8 -7.30 -22.59 -28.50
C TRP A 8 -7.25 -24.05 -28.06
N PRO A 9 -6.17 -24.51 -27.40
CA PRO A 9 -6.12 -25.85 -26.85
C PRO A 9 -7.23 -26.03 -25.80
N ASN A 10 -7.97 -27.12 -25.94
CA ASN A 10 -8.97 -27.59 -25.00
C ASN A 10 -8.35 -27.74 -23.59
N LEU A 11 -8.62 -26.76 -22.73
CA LEU A 11 -8.21 -26.68 -21.32
C LEU A 11 -8.88 -27.76 -20.46
N SER A 12 -8.68 -29.03 -20.80
CA SER A 12 -9.08 -30.20 -20.00
C SER A 12 -8.46 -30.19 -18.60
N GLY A 13 -7.40 -29.40 -18.39
CA GLY A 13 -6.77 -29.13 -17.10
C GLY A 13 -7.63 -28.32 -16.10
N ALA A 14 -8.71 -27.66 -16.53
CA ALA A 14 -9.56 -26.85 -15.65
C ALA A 14 -10.33 -27.69 -14.60
N ARG A 15 -10.39 -29.02 -14.77
CA ARG A 15 -11.14 -29.93 -13.89
C ARG A 15 -10.38 -30.33 -12.62
N HIS A 16 -9.05 -30.14 -12.57
CA HIS A 16 -8.22 -30.55 -11.43
C HIS A 16 -8.09 -29.50 -10.31
N LEU A 17 -8.59 -28.28 -10.52
CA LEU A 17 -8.45 -27.17 -9.56
C LEU A 17 -9.38 -27.26 -8.33
N LYS A 18 -10.17 -28.33 -8.19
CA LYS A 18 -11.12 -28.54 -7.08
C LYS A 18 -10.62 -29.44 -5.95
N THR A 19 -9.33 -29.80 -5.95
CA THR A 19 -8.76 -30.78 -5.00
C THR A 19 -8.38 -30.23 -3.63
N PHE A 20 -8.40 -28.92 -3.44
CA PHE A 20 -8.26 -28.32 -2.11
C PHE A 20 -9.67 -28.07 -1.55
N GLY A 21 -10.16 -28.96 -0.69
CA GLY A 21 -11.52 -29.01 -0.12
C GLY A 21 -11.97 -27.80 0.73
N PHE A 22 -11.51 -26.60 0.40
CA PHE A 22 -12.04 -25.35 0.90
C PHE A 22 -13.29 -25.00 0.09
N ALA A 23 -14.38 -24.63 0.78
CA ALA A 23 -15.53 -24.05 0.12
C ALA A 23 -15.07 -22.84 -0.71
N PRO A 24 -15.53 -22.68 -1.98
CA PRO A 24 -15.12 -21.54 -2.79
C PRO A 24 -15.59 -20.25 -2.11
N VAL A 25 -14.66 -19.57 -1.43
CA VAL A 25 -14.91 -18.26 -0.84
C VAL A 25 -15.15 -17.31 -2.00
N SER A 26 -16.36 -16.78 -2.08
CA SER A 26 -16.71 -15.84 -3.13
C SER A 26 -16.20 -14.45 -2.77
N TRP A 27 -14.90 -14.22 -3.03
CA TRP A 27 -14.14 -13.04 -2.65
C TRP A 27 -14.78 -11.70 -3.04
N LEU A 28 -15.53 -11.69 -4.16
CA LEU A 28 -16.23 -10.51 -4.66
C LEU A 28 -17.76 -10.56 -4.56
N GLN A 29 -18.37 -11.73 -4.41
CA GLN A 29 -19.84 -11.80 -4.29
C GLN A 29 -20.32 -11.68 -2.84
N ASP A 30 -19.51 -12.11 -1.87
CA ASP A 30 -19.81 -11.86 -0.47
C ASP A 30 -19.37 -10.44 -0.12
N LYS A 31 -20.35 -9.59 0.19
CA LYS A 31 -20.15 -8.17 0.51
C LYS A 31 -19.16 -7.97 1.67
N THR A 32 -19.14 -8.86 2.66
CA THR A 32 -18.27 -8.72 3.84
C THR A 32 -16.82 -9.01 3.48
N VAL A 33 -16.59 -10.08 2.73
CA VAL A 33 -15.26 -10.47 2.26
C VAL A 33 -14.72 -9.45 1.25
N ALA A 34 -15.57 -8.98 0.34
CA ALA A 34 -15.21 -7.98 -0.66
C ALA A 34 -14.73 -6.67 -0.01
N LEU A 35 -15.42 -6.18 1.02
CA LEU A 35 -15.00 -4.97 1.75
C LEU A 35 -13.65 -5.15 2.45
N GLN A 36 -13.40 -6.31 3.06
CA GLN A 36 -12.13 -6.60 3.70
C GLN A 36 -10.98 -6.68 2.69
N VAL A 37 -11.19 -7.36 1.56
CA VAL A 37 -10.19 -7.46 0.48
C VAL A 37 -9.85 -6.08 -0.09
N LEU A 38 -10.86 -5.25 -0.35
CA LEU A 38 -10.66 -3.89 -0.84
C LEU A 38 -9.91 -3.03 0.19
N ALA A 39 -10.23 -3.16 1.48
CA ALA A 39 -9.51 -2.47 2.54
C ALA A 39 -8.03 -2.89 2.59
N VAL A 40 -7.75 -4.20 2.52
CA VAL A 40 -6.38 -4.72 2.52
C VAL A 40 -5.59 -4.22 1.31
N ILE A 41 -6.19 -4.23 0.11
CA ILE A 41 -5.56 -3.68 -1.10
C ILE A 41 -5.27 -2.18 -0.94
N GLY A 42 -6.22 -1.43 -0.37
CA GLY A 42 -6.05 0.00 -0.10
C GLY A 42 -4.92 0.27 0.89
N ILE A 43 -4.83 -0.51 1.97
CA ILE A 43 -3.72 -0.44 2.93
C ILE A 43 -2.41 -0.77 2.24
N TRP A 44 -2.36 -1.85 1.45
CA TRP A 44 -1.16 -2.29 0.74
C TRP A 44 -0.62 -1.22 -0.22
N GLN A 45 -1.49 -0.58 -0.99
CA GLN A 45 -1.09 0.52 -1.90
C GLN A 45 -0.46 1.70 -1.14
N ASN A 46 -1.09 2.13 -0.03
CA ASN A 46 -0.56 3.23 0.77
C ASN A 46 0.75 2.84 1.49
N PHE A 47 0.83 1.59 1.94
CA PHE A 47 2.00 1.07 2.63
C PHE A 47 3.22 0.99 1.71
N GLY A 48 3.07 0.49 0.48
CA GLY A 48 4.16 0.40 -0.49
C GLY A 48 4.78 1.77 -0.81
N PHE A 49 3.95 2.77 -1.07
CA PHE A 49 4.44 4.14 -1.36
C PHE A 49 5.12 4.78 -0.14
N THR A 50 4.49 4.67 1.03
CA THR A 50 5.05 5.20 2.28
C THR A 50 6.37 4.51 2.61
N MET A 51 6.46 3.19 2.47
CA MET A 51 7.70 2.42 2.71
C MET A 51 8.86 2.93 1.85
N VAL A 52 8.64 3.13 0.55
CA VAL A 52 9.68 3.64 -0.36
C VAL A 52 10.13 5.04 0.04
N LEU A 53 9.18 5.92 0.41
CA LEU A 53 9.51 7.26 0.90
C LEU A 53 10.35 7.23 2.18
N PHE A 54 9.98 6.38 3.14
CA PHE A 54 10.74 6.22 4.38
C PHE A 54 12.14 5.66 4.11
N LEU A 55 12.28 4.66 3.23
CA LEU A 55 13.58 4.11 2.85
C LEU A 55 14.47 5.12 2.12
N ALA A 56 13.89 5.92 1.22
CA ALA A 56 14.62 6.98 0.53
C ALA A 56 15.09 8.06 1.51
N GLY A 57 14.25 8.44 2.48
CA GLY A 57 14.62 9.37 3.55
C GLY A 57 15.72 8.80 4.45
N LEU A 58 15.64 7.51 4.80
CA LEU A 58 16.65 6.84 5.63
C LEU A 58 17.99 6.70 4.91
N ALA A 59 17.98 6.38 3.62
CA ALA A 59 19.17 6.29 2.79
C ALA A 59 19.90 7.62 2.64
N GLY A 60 19.19 8.75 2.81
CA GLY A 60 19.76 10.09 2.80
C GLY A 60 20.43 10.53 4.10
N ILE A 61 20.35 9.73 5.18
CA ILE A 61 20.96 10.10 6.48
C ILE A 61 22.45 9.76 6.42
N PRO A 62 23.37 10.76 6.51
CA PRO A 62 24.80 10.50 6.51
C PRO A 62 25.19 9.66 7.74
N ARG A 63 26.05 8.64 7.51
CA ARG A 63 26.51 7.72 8.56
C ARG A 63 27.23 8.43 9.70
N ASP A 64 27.85 9.57 9.40
CA ASP A 64 28.54 10.45 10.34
C ASP A 64 27.64 10.90 11.50
N LEU A 65 26.32 11.01 11.31
CA LEU A 65 25.37 11.34 12.39
C LEU A 65 25.17 10.19 13.38
N TYR A 66 25.31 8.94 12.92
CA TYR A 66 25.24 7.77 13.82
C TYR A 66 26.54 7.61 14.61
N GLU A 67 27.68 7.91 14.01
CA GLU A 67 28.99 7.93 14.68
C GLU A 67 29.10 9.09 15.68
N ALA A 68 28.60 10.28 15.32
CA ALA A 68 28.50 11.42 16.23
C ALA A 68 27.58 11.11 17.42
N ALA A 69 26.46 10.42 17.21
CA ALA A 69 25.57 10.00 18.29
C ALA A 69 26.19 8.93 19.22
N GLU A 70 27.14 8.12 18.71
CA GLU A 70 27.96 7.25 19.56
C GLU A 70 28.90 8.04 20.46
N LEU A 71 29.53 9.07 19.89
CA LEU A 71 30.44 9.96 20.62
C LEU A 71 29.70 10.85 21.63
N ASP A 72 28.48 11.29 21.32
CA ASP A 72 27.62 12.13 22.19
C ASP A 72 26.87 11.34 23.29
N GLY A 73 27.11 10.04 23.43
CA GLY A 73 26.58 9.26 24.55
C GLY A 73 25.16 8.71 24.34
N ALA A 74 24.74 8.46 23.10
CA ALA A 74 23.55 7.66 22.78
C ALA A 74 23.94 6.22 22.36
N PRO A 75 24.33 5.33 23.31
CA PRO A 75 24.73 3.96 22.98
C PRO A 75 23.54 3.08 22.54
N ASN A 76 22.30 3.48 22.84
CA ASN A 76 21.13 2.65 22.61
C ASN A 76 20.51 2.88 21.22
N ALA A 77 20.26 1.80 20.48
CA ALA A 77 19.64 1.84 19.15
C ALA A 77 18.25 2.52 19.14
N LEU A 78 17.46 2.35 20.20
CA LEU A 78 16.16 3.02 20.36
C LEU A 78 16.29 4.53 20.54
N ALA A 79 17.33 4.99 21.25
CA ALA A 79 17.61 6.42 21.42
C ALA A 79 18.02 7.04 20.07
N ARG A 80 18.88 6.36 19.30
CA ARG A 80 19.26 6.81 17.94
C ARG A 80 18.06 6.86 16.99
N PHE A 81 17.16 5.87 17.05
CA PHE A 81 15.91 5.88 16.28
C PHE A 81 15.02 7.08 16.64
N GLN A 82 14.86 7.41 17.92
CA GLN A 82 14.02 8.54 18.34
C GLN A 82 14.66 9.91 18.13
N LEU A 83 15.98 10.05 18.27
CA LEU A 83 16.69 11.33 18.12
C LEU A 83 17.07 11.66 16.68
N ILE A 84 17.35 10.66 15.85
CA ILE A 84 17.81 10.87 14.47
C ILE A 84 16.68 10.51 13.50
N THR A 85 16.25 9.26 13.53
CA THR A 85 15.30 8.73 12.54
C THR A 85 13.93 9.40 12.64
N TRP A 86 13.37 9.54 13.84
CA TRP A 86 12.04 10.12 14.06
C TRP A 86 11.92 11.59 13.60
N PRO A 87 12.82 12.52 13.96
CA PRO A 87 12.76 13.88 13.42
C PRO A 87 13.04 13.96 11.92
N SER A 88 13.90 13.10 11.37
CA SER A 88 14.13 13.03 9.92
C SER A 88 12.91 12.56 9.12
N LEU A 89 11.97 11.88 9.76
CA LEU A 89 10.73 11.39 9.13
C LEU A 89 9.57 12.39 9.21
N LYS A 90 9.69 13.48 10.00
CA LYS A 90 8.72 14.60 10.04
C LYS A 90 8.32 15.15 8.66
N PRO A 91 9.25 15.46 7.73
CA PRO A 91 8.87 15.98 6.41
C PRO A 91 8.04 14.98 5.59
N ILE A 92 8.30 13.68 5.73
CA ILE A 92 7.53 12.63 5.05
C ILE A 92 6.12 12.52 5.66
N THR A 93 6.00 12.60 6.98
CA THR A 93 4.68 12.62 7.64
C THR A 93 3.87 13.85 7.26
N ALA A 94 4.49 15.02 7.18
CA ALA A 94 3.84 16.24 6.71
C ALA A 94 3.35 16.11 5.26
N PHE A 95 4.14 15.52 4.37
CA PHE A 95 3.75 15.27 2.99
C PHE A 95 2.54 14.32 2.89
N VAL A 96 2.55 13.21 3.64
CA VAL A 96 1.42 12.27 3.71
C VAL A 96 0.17 12.96 4.28
N LEU A 97 0.33 13.81 5.30
CA LEU A 97 -0.77 14.56 5.89
C LEU A 97 -1.40 15.53 4.88
N ILE A 98 -0.58 16.27 4.13
CA ILE A 98 -1.04 17.22 3.11
C ILE A 98 -1.73 16.47 1.96
N THR A 99 -1.10 15.44 1.41
CA THR A 99 -1.66 14.67 0.29
C THR A 99 -2.95 13.92 0.68
N SER A 100 -3.04 13.41 1.91
CA SER A 100 -4.26 12.83 2.46
C SER A 100 -5.37 13.87 2.62
N THR A 101 -5.04 15.07 3.13
CA THR A 101 -5.99 16.18 3.26
C THR A 101 -6.53 16.62 1.90
N ILE A 102 -5.65 16.76 0.90
CA ILE A 102 -6.05 17.10 -0.48
C ILE A 102 -7.00 16.04 -1.05
N ARG A 103 -6.67 14.75 -0.88
CA ARG A 103 -7.50 13.64 -1.37
C ARG A 103 -8.87 13.60 -0.71
N SER A 104 -8.93 13.86 0.61
CA SER A 104 -10.17 13.94 1.37
C SER A 104 -11.07 15.09 0.90
N VAL A 105 -10.51 16.30 0.76
CA VAL A 105 -11.24 17.48 0.28
C VAL A 105 -11.70 17.31 -1.17
N SER A 106 -10.85 16.75 -2.03
CA SER A 106 -11.19 16.43 -3.43
C SER A 106 -12.29 15.38 -3.55
N GLY A 107 -12.42 14.45 -2.59
CA GLY A 107 -13.49 13.45 -2.58
C GLY A 107 -14.88 14.04 -2.28
N GLY A 108 -14.94 15.23 -1.70
CA GLY A 108 -16.19 15.91 -1.33
C GLY A 108 -16.89 16.65 -2.47
N SER A 109 -16.21 16.96 -3.57
CA SER A 109 -16.74 17.84 -4.62
C SER A 109 -17.46 17.13 -5.78
N ALA A 110 -17.51 15.79 -5.79
CA ALA A 110 -18.13 15.02 -6.88
C ALA A 110 -19.65 14.76 -6.71
N ARG A 111 -20.31 15.26 -5.65
CA ARG A 111 -21.70 14.89 -5.31
C ARG A 111 -22.80 15.83 -5.85
N LEU A 112 -22.50 16.82 -6.70
CA LEU A 112 -23.54 17.78 -7.16
C LEU A 112 -23.68 17.96 -8.68
N ARG A 113 -23.28 16.97 -9.50
CA ARG A 113 -23.43 17.08 -10.96
C ARG A 113 -24.51 16.22 -11.63
N PHE A 114 -25.35 15.53 -10.87
CA PHE A 114 -26.40 14.64 -11.41
C PHE A 114 -27.75 14.76 -10.69
N SER A 115 -28.27 15.98 -10.53
CA SER A 115 -29.66 16.21 -10.05
C SER A 115 -30.45 17.19 -10.94
N ARG A 116 -30.03 17.41 -12.19
CA ARG A 116 -30.83 18.13 -13.19
C ARG A 116 -30.60 17.55 -14.58
N ARG A 117 -31.24 16.43 -14.88
CA ARG A 117 -31.94 16.08 -16.12
C ARG A 117 -32.36 14.62 -16.06
#